data_AF-A0A7J3MVV9-F1
#
_entry.id   AF-A0A7J3MVV9-F1
#
_cell.length_a   1.000
_cell.length_b   1.000
_cell.length_c   1.000
_cell.angle_alpha   90.00
_cell.angle_beta   90.00
_cell.angle_gamma   90.00
#
_symmetry.space_group_name_H-M   'P 1'
#
loop_
_entity.id
_entity.type
_entity.pdbx_description
1 polymer ?
#
loop_
_entity_poly.entity_id
_entity_poly.type
_entity_poly.pdbx_seq_one_letter_code
_entity_poly.pdbx_strand_id
1 'polypeptide(L)'
;MKPCSSCGAWMPDEAMFCIYCGSSLTVKTSAQELYRCYYHPDRFAAYRCSICGKMICKSCKYQYTDRDVCRVCYIKEVIPTMVMDKVRWTVKETEE
;
A
#
# COMPACT_ATOMS: atom_id res chain seq x y z
N MET A 1 20.67 -24.26 3.42
CA MET A 1 19.67 -25.34 3.28
C MET A 1 18.40 -24.85 3.95
N LYS A 2 17.22 -25.11 3.36
CA LYS A 2 15.92 -24.71 3.90
C LYS A 2 14.99 -25.92 4.03
N PRO A 3 14.19 -26.03 5.11
CA PRO A 3 13.18 -27.09 5.21
C PRO A 3 11.98 -26.78 4.29
N CYS A 4 11.41 -27.82 3.68
CA CYS A 4 10.18 -27.71 2.91
C CYS A 4 8.99 -27.41 3.83
N SER A 5 8.25 -26.32 3.57
CA SER A 5 7.09 -25.92 4.38
C SER A 5 5.90 -26.88 4.31
N SER A 6 5.86 -27.81 3.33
CA SER A 6 4.77 -28.79 3.19
C SER A 6 5.06 -30.14 3.84
N CYS A 7 6.31 -30.61 3.81
CA CYS A 7 6.66 -31.96 4.26
C CYS A 7 7.84 -32.01 5.26
N GLY A 8 8.53 -30.89 5.50
CA GLY A 8 9.65 -30.81 6.43
C GLY A 8 10.99 -31.32 5.90
N ALA A 9 11.05 -31.88 4.69
CA ALA A 9 12.30 -32.36 4.11
C ALA A 9 13.32 -31.23 3.89
N TRP A 10 14.60 -31.50 4.16
CA TRP A 10 15.69 -30.54 3.97
C TRP A 10 16.07 -30.42 2.50
N MET A 11 16.12 -29.19 2.00
CA MET A 11 16.37 -28.88 0.60
C MET A 11 17.53 -27.88 0.47
N PRO A 12 18.28 -27.90 -0.65
CA PRO A 12 19.25 -26.85 -0.96
C PRO A 12 18.56 -25.49 -1.11
N ASP A 13 19.28 -24.40 -0.86
CA ASP A 13 18.69 -23.05 -0.83
C ASP A 13 18.12 -22.65 -2.20
N GLU A 14 18.77 -23.10 -3.27
CA GLU A 14 18.39 -22.86 -4.66
C GLU A 14 17.29 -23.80 -5.16
N ALA A 15 16.81 -24.75 -4.33
CA ALA A 15 15.71 -25.64 -4.73
C ALA A 15 14.44 -24.84 -5.05
N MET A 16 13.96 -25.00 -6.28
CA MET A 16 12.70 -24.41 -6.77
C MET A 16 11.49 -25.26 -6.39
N PHE A 17 11.67 -26.58 -6.26
CA PHE A 17 10.64 -27.56 -5.91
C PHE A 17 11.19 -28.61 -4.92
N CYS A 18 10.31 -29.16 -4.09
CA CYS A 18 10.65 -30.28 -3.22
C CYS A 18 10.64 -31.60 -4.01
N ILE A 19 11.76 -32.32 -4.03
CA ILE A 19 11.87 -33.61 -4.73
C ILE A 19 11.06 -34.74 -4.07
N TYR A 20 10.64 -34.56 -2.81
CA TYR A 20 9.89 -35.58 -2.05
C TYR A 20 8.38 -35.39 -2.17
N CYS A 21 7.87 -34.16 -2.10
CA CYS A 21 6.42 -33.89 -2.11
C CYS A 21 5.93 -33.06 -3.30
N GLY A 22 6.83 -32.57 -4.15
CA GLY A 22 6.50 -31.75 -5.32
C GLY A 22 6.13 -30.29 -5.03
N SER A 23 6.11 -29.86 -3.76
CA SER A 23 5.76 -28.47 -3.41
C SER A 23 6.75 -27.45 -3.97
N SER A 24 6.26 -26.32 -4.49
CA SER A 24 7.08 -25.19 -4.91
C SER A 24 7.71 -24.50 -3.70
N LEU A 25 9.04 -24.38 -3.71
CA LEU A 25 9.85 -23.76 -2.65
C LEU A 25 10.35 -22.36 -3.05
N THR A 26 9.92 -21.88 -4.20
CA THR A 26 10.13 -20.49 -4.61
C THR A 26 9.33 -19.60 -3.68
N VAL A 27 10.03 -18.71 -2.98
CA VAL A 27 9.41 -17.60 -2.27
C VAL A 27 8.71 -16.79 -3.33
N LYS A 28 7.40 -16.95 -3.44
CA LYS A 28 6.58 -16.03 -4.21
C LYS A 28 6.65 -14.70 -3.48
N THR A 29 7.66 -13.88 -3.77
CA THR A 29 7.50 -12.43 -3.68
C THR A 29 6.55 -12.05 -4.82
N SER A 30 5.32 -12.57 -4.76
CA SER A 30 4.36 -12.37 -5.81
C SER A 30 4.06 -10.90 -5.78
N ALA A 31 4.33 -10.21 -6.90
CA ALA A 31 3.87 -8.87 -7.15
C ALA A 31 2.36 -8.70 -6.80
N GLN A 32 1.60 -9.80 -6.74
CA GLN A 32 0.22 -9.85 -6.27
C GLN A 32 -0.03 -9.32 -4.85
N GLU A 33 0.93 -9.34 -3.92
CA GLU A 33 0.76 -8.66 -2.63
C GLU A 33 0.90 -7.13 -2.74
N LEU A 34 1.66 -6.65 -3.73
CA LEU A 34 1.84 -5.21 -3.98
C LEU A 34 0.63 -4.57 -4.64
N TYR A 35 -0.35 -5.34 -5.11
CA TYR A 35 -1.56 -4.83 -5.76
C TYR A 35 -2.83 -5.07 -4.94
N ARG A 36 -2.74 -5.27 -3.62
CA ARG A 36 -3.91 -5.34 -2.74
C ARG A 36 -4.13 -4.04 -2.01
N CYS A 37 -5.38 -3.62 -1.89
CA CYS A 37 -5.70 -2.45 -1.10
C CYS A 37 -5.39 -2.74 0.35
N TYR A 38 -4.64 -1.84 0.97
CA TYR A 38 -4.25 -1.96 2.37
C TYR A 38 -5.45 -2.12 3.32
N TYR A 39 -6.59 -1.50 3.00
CA TYR A 39 -7.81 -1.60 3.80
C TYR A 39 -8.72 -2.77 3.39
N HIS A 40 -8.53 -3.31 2.19
CA HIS A 40 -9.39 -4.31 1.59
C HIS A 40 -8.52 -5.30 0.80
N PRO A 41 -8.01 -6.38 1.42
CA PRO A 41 -7.07 -7.29 0.77
C PRO A 41 -7.66 -7.98 -0.47
N ASP A 42 -8.99 -8.11 -0.55
CA ASP A 42 -9.68 -8.69 -1.72
C ASP A 42 -9.83 -7.73 -2.90
N ARG A 43 -9.44 -6.46 -2.75
CA ARG A 43 -9.57 -5.45 -3.81
C ARG A 43 -8.22 -5.12 -4.43
N PHE A 44 -8.22 -5.03 -5.76
CA PHE A 44 -7.07 -4.55 -6.52
C PHE A 44 -6.75 -3.09 -6.18
N ALA A 45 -5.48 -2.82 -5.91
CA ALA A 45 -4.93 -1.50 -5.64
C ALA A 45 -3.96 -1.08 -6.73
N ALA A 46 -4.43 -0.18 -7.59
CA ALA A 46 -3.63 0.44 -8.65
C ALA A 46 -2.93 1.74 -8.19
N TYR A 47 -3.30 2.26 -7.01
CA TYR A 47 -2.90 3.60 -6.59
C TYR A 47 -2.01 3.54 -5.36
N ARG A 48 -0.97 4.38 -5.33
CA ARG A 48 -0.04 4.50 -4.21
C ARG A 48 -0.26 5.83 -3.50
N CYS A 49 -0.47 5.80 -2.19
CA CYS A 49 -0.55 7.03 -1.40
C CYS A 49 0.81 7.76 -1.42
N SER A 50 0.80 9.03 -1.80
CA SER A 50 2.00 9.87 -1.89
C SER A 50 2.59 10.23 -0.52
N ILE A 51 1.81 10.11 0.55
CA ILE A 51 2.22 10.46 1.92
C ILE A 51 2.77 9.23 2.65
N CYS A 52 2.01 8.12 2.71
CA CYS A 52 2.39 6.93 3.48
C CYS A 52 2.88 5.75 2.63
N GLY A 53 2.82 5.84 1.30
CA GLY A 53 3.29 4.80 0.38
C GLY A 53 2.40 3.56 0.27
N LYS A 54 1.29 3.48 1.00
CA LYS A 54 0.37 2.33 0.97
C LYS A 54 -0.39 2.23 -0.35
N MET A 55 -0.58 1.00 -0.81
CA MET A 55 -1.38 0.67 -2.00
C MET A 55 -2.87 0.68 -1.64
N ILE A 56 -3.67 1.40 -2.43
CA ILE A 56 -5.10 1.61 -2.20
C ILE A 56 -5.89 1.40 -3.48
N CYS A 57 -7.13 0.93 -3.35
CA CYS A 57 -8.05 0.78 -4.47
C CYS A 57 -8.66 2.11 -4.89
N LYS A 58 -9.34 2.11 -6.05
CA LYS A 58 -10.01 3.30 -6.62
C LYS A 58 -10.95 4.01 -5.65
N SER A 59 -11.64 3.26 -4.79
CA SER A 59 -12.59 3.82 -3.80
C SER A 59 -11.93 4.33 -2.52
N CYS A 60 -10.70 3.92 -2.23
CA CYS A 60 -9.93 4.42 -1.09
C CYS A 60 -9.01 5.61 -1.45
N LYS A 61 -8.86 5.89 -2.74
CA LYS A 61 -8.10 7.02 -3.30
C LYS A 61 -8.87 8.33 -3.15
N TYR A 62 -8.17 9.34 -2.64
CA TYR A 62 -8.54 10.75 -2.70
C TYR A 62 -7.50 11.48 -3.53
N GLN A 63 -7.94 12.35 -4.45
CA GLN A 63 -7.05 13.12 -5.32
C GLN A 63 -6.93 14.56 -4.81
N TYR A 64 -5.71 15.02 -4.58
CA TYR A 64 -5.42 16.40 -4.15
C TYR A 64 -4.26 16.95 -4.98
N THR A 65 -4.49 18.07 -5.68
CA THR A 65 -3.50 18.80 -6.50
C THR A 65 -2.69 17.91 -7.46
N ASP A 66 -3.24 16.81 -7.95
CA ASP A 66 -2.57 15.79 -8.79
C ASP A 66 -1.77 14.68 -8.07
N ARG A 67 -1.97 14.53 -6.76
CA ARG A 67 -1.42 13.40 -5.98
C ARG A 67 -2.53 12.51 -5.44
N ASP A 68 -2.27 11.21 -5.47
CA ASP A 68 -3.12 10.20 -4.85
C ASP A 68 -2.77 10.04 -3.38
N VAL A 69 -3.78 10.15 -2.54
CA VAL A 69 -3.66 10.11 -1.08
C VAL A 69 -4.71 9.16 -0.52
N CYS A 70 -4.35 8.36 0.49
CA CYS A 70 -5.33 7.50 1.16
C CYS A 70 -6.25 8.33 2.07
N ARG A 71 -7.47 7.83 2.32
CA ARG A 71 -8.45 8.49 3.21
C ARG A 71 -7.86 9.01 4.52
N VAL A 72 -7.01 8.22 5.18
CA VAL A 72 -6.42 8.58 6.48
C VAL A 72 -5.48 9.78 6.36
N CYS A 73 -4.55 9.74 5.40
CA CYS A 73 -3.63 10.86 5.17
C CYS A 73 -4.34 12.09 4.61
N TYR A 74 -5.41 11.91 3.83
CA TYR A 74 -6.23 13.03 3.37
C TYR A 74 -6.86 13.79 4.56
N ILE A 75 -7.45 13.07 5.51
CA ILE A 75 -8.08 13.69 6.68
C ILE A 75 -7.04 14.28 7.64
N LYS A 76 -5.92 13.60 7.86
CA LYS A 76 -4.92 14.02 8.85
C LYS A 76 -3.97 15.11 8.36
N GLU A 77 -3.59 15.09 7.09
CA GLU A 77 -2.56 15.97 6.55
C GLU A 77 -3.14 17.01 5.57
N VAL A 78 -4.06 16.62 4.70
CA VAL A 78 -4.55 17.50 3.61
C VAL A 78 -5.66 18.44 4.07
N ILE A 79 -6.66 17.96 4.82
CA ILE A 79 -7.74 18.82 5.30
C ILE A 79 -7.22 19.98 6.16
N PRO A 80 -6.31 19.77 7.13
CA PRO A 80 -5.81 20.87 7.95
C PRO A 80 -5.08 21.93 7.14
N THR A 81 -4.26 21.55 6.15
CA THR A 81 -3.57 22.52 5.29
C THR A 81 -4.56 23.35 4.49
N MET A 82 -5.58 22.72 3.90
CA MET A 82 -6.62 23.43 3.14
C MET A 82 -7.43 24.40 4.01
N VAL A 83 -7.76 24.00 5.24
CA VAL A 83 -8.48 24.86 6.18
C VAL A 83 -7.60 26.03 6.62
N MET A 84 -6.33 25.80 6.96
CA MET A 84 -5.41 26.86 7.35
C MET A 84 -5.19 27.88 6.22
N ASP A 85 -5.04 27.42 4.98
CA ASP A 85 -4.90 28.33 3.83
C ASP A 85 -6.14 29.23 3.66
N LYS A 86 -7.34 28.66 3.87
CA LYS A 86 -8.59 29.43 3.85
C LYS A 86 -8.65 30.45 4.99
N VAL A 87 -8.31 30.06 6.21
CA VAL A 87 -8.28 30.96 7.38
C VAL A 87 -7.30 32.11 7.15
N ARG A 88 -6.09 31.83 6.61
CA ARG A 88 -5.10 32.86 6.28
C ARG A 88 -5.61 33.88 5.27
N TRP A 89 -6.43 33.44 4.32
CA TRP A 89 -7.04 34.33 3.34
C TRP A 89 -8.13 35.20 3.98
N THR A 90 -9.00 34.60 4.80
CA THR A 90 -10.06 35.34 5.51
C THR A 90 -9.52 36.39 6.48
N VAL A 91 -8.42 36.12 7.19
CA VAL A 91 -7.79 37.12 8.08
C VAL A 91 -7.27 38.31 7.28
N LYS A 92 -6.63 38.07 6.13
CA LYS A 92 -6.16 39.15 5.25
C LYS A 92 -7.29 40.04 4.74
N GLU A 93 -8.47 39.48 4.46
CA GLU A 93 -9.63 40.26 4.00
C GLU A 93 -10.25 41.15 5.10
N THR A 94 -9.99 40.88 6.38
CA THR A 94 -10.56 41.64 7.50
C THR A 94 -9.66 42.76 8.03
N GLU A 95 -8.41 42.84 7.57
CA GLU A 95 -7.43 43.85 8.00
C GLU A 95 -7.25 45.01 6.99
N GLU A 96 -8.04 45.06 5.91
CA GLU A 96 -8.03 46.11 4.87
C GLU A 96 -9.31 46.96 4.86
#